data_AF-A0A2X2BS51-F1
#
_entry.id   AF-A0A2X2BS51-F1
#
_cell.length_a   1.000
_cell.length_b   1.000
_cell.length_c   1.000
_cell.angle_alpha   90.00
_cell.angle_beta   90.00
_cell.angle_gamma   90.00
#
_symmetry.space_group_name_H-M   'P 1'
#
loop_
_entity.id
_entity.type
_entity.pdbx_description
1 polymer ?
#
loop_
_entity_poly.entity_id
_entity_poly.type
_entity_poly.pdbx_seq_one_letter_code
_entity_poly.pdbx_strand_id
1 'polypeptide(L)'
;MSDRYVIEAWLRPAVELNSALVSGGAAFVCAVAPWAVALSPSVSYVTAGAFAGFSALRAHQGFRVLRYRRNLRRLPRYQVTSAQVPVSRQRLFLGKGFQWQQKHTQRLLETQRPEVERYVQPPAHYRLARQFELRFESRFPAVCRLLQKDSWLNPVRPLTPVGGNPVLHGVEPDEVNVTMDLRERVGHMLVLGTTRVGKTRLAEVLITQDIRRGNITIVFDPKGDADLLRRMWAEAHRAGRSEEFYVFHLGWPDISARYNAIGRFGRVSEVAGRVAGQLSGEGNSAAFREFAWRFVNIIARALVALGERPDYAKILRYVTNIGELYQTYSMQVIKAQLPDLFAQIENAQNALTVEDVPRHLQSDPKAVAIWATELALSSEKGKKIYDPILDGLRSAIRYDRTYFDKIVASLLPLLEKLTTGKNCRPVVAGLHQYAGSPSDF
;
A
#
# COMPACT_ATOMS: atom_id res chain seq x y z
N MET A 1 -20.90 3.31 51.70
CA MET A 1 -20.41 4.56 51.08
C MET A 1 -20.79 4.50 49.62
N SER A 2 -21.59 5.46 49.14
CA SER A 2 -22.05 5.51 47.75
C SER A 2 -20.89 5.91 46.84
N ASP A 3 -20.47 5.04 45.92
CA ASP A 3 -19.48 5.31 44.86
C ASP A 3 -19.99 6.28 43.77
N ARG A 4 -20.87 7.23 44.12
CA ARG A 4 -21.42 8.25 43.23
C ARG A 4 -20.83 9.62 43.58
N TYR A 5 -19.52 9.76 43.45
CA TYR A 5 -18.93 11.09 43.35
C TYR A 5 -19.09 11.57 41.90
N VAL A 6 -19.56 12.82 41.73
CA VAL A 6 -19.73 13.46 40.42
C VAL A 6 -18.39 13.62 39.69
N ILE A 7 -17.28 13.61 40.43
CA ILE A 7 -15.90 13.72 39.93
C ILE A 7 -15.12 12.51 40.47
N GLU A 8 -14.67 11.65 39.55
CA GLU A 8 -13.93 10.44 39.87
C GLU A 8 -12.41 10.74 40.00
N ALA A 9 -11.89 10.89 41.23
CA ALA A 9 -10.50 11.28 41.46
C ALA A 9 -9.53 10.08 41.61
N TRP A 10 -8.88 9.68 40.52
CA TRP A 10 -7.92 8.56 40.50
C TRP A 10 -6.46 8.98 40.72
N LEU A 11 -6.14 10.26 40.47
CA LEU A 11 -4.80 10.83 40.64
C LEU A 11 -4.55 11.28 42.09
N ARG A 12 -4.57 10.33 43.02
CA ARG A 12 -4.39 10.55 44.47
C ARG A 12 -3.49 9.50 45.08
N PRO A 13 -2.93 9.66 46.30
CA PRO A 13 -2.19 8.61 47.01
C PRO A 13 -3.01 7.32 47.18
N ALA A 14 -2.34 6.16 47.23
CA ALA A 14 -2.99 4.84 47.33
C ALA A 14 -3.17 4.46 48.80
N VAL A 15 -3.91 5.30 49.53
CA VAL A 15 -4.14 5.18 50.98
C VAL A 15 -4.85 3.86 51.35
N GLU A 16 -5.53 3.24 50.39
CA GLU A 16 -6.13 1.92 50.50
C GLU A 16 -5.12 0.85 50.93
N LEU A 17 -3.87 0.95 50.48
CA LEU A 17 -2.82 0.01 50.82
C LEU A 17 -2.47 0.08 52.32
N ASN A 18 -2.57 1.25 52.94
CA ASN A 18 -2.37 1.38 54.39
C ASN A 18 -3.48 0.63 55.15
N SER A 19 -4.74 0.81 54.74
CA SER A 19 -5.87 0.06 55.31
C SER A 19 -5.70 -1.45 55.10
N ALA A 20 -5.22 -1.86 53.92
CA ALA A 20 -4.97 -3.27 53.61
C ALA A 20 -3.88 -3.86 54.50
N LEU A 21 -2.76 -3.15 54.70
CA LEU A 21 -1.66 -3.58 55.57
C LEU A 21 -2.10 -3.69 57.03
N VAL A 22 -2.78 -2.67 57.57
CA VAL A 22 -3.27 -2.68 58.96
C VAL A 22 -4.27 -3.82 59.18
N SER A 23 -5.22 -4.00 58.25
CA SER A 23 -6.23 -5.08 58.35
C SER A 23 -5.60 -6.46 58.16
N GLY A 24 -4.60 -6.58 57.28
CA GLY A 24 -3.84 -7.82 57.10
C GLY A 24 -3.02 -8.17 58.35
N GLY A 25 -2.43 -7.17 59.00
CA GLY A 25 -1.77 -7.32 60.30
C GLY A 25 -2.75 -7.76 61.40
N ALA A 26 -3.94 -7.14 61.47
CA ALA A 26 -4.99 -7.54 62.40
C ALA A 26 -5.47 -8.98 62.14
N ALA A 27 -5.64 -9.37 60.87
CA ALA A 27 -5.97 -10.75 60.50
C ALA A 27 -4.89 -11.73 60.95
N PHE A 28 -3.61 -11.39 60.76
CA PHE A 28 -2.48 -12.20 61.19
C PHE A 28 -2.45 -12.38 62.71
N VAL A 29 -2.62 -11.29 63.48
CA VAL A 29 -2.67 -11.36 64.96
C VAL A 29 -3.86 -12.21 65.43
N CYS A 30 -5.04 -12.03 64.85
CA CYS A 30 -6.21 -12.84 65.20
C CYS A 30 -6.04 -14.34 64.86
N ALA A 31 -5.23 -14.67 63.85
CA ALA A 31 -4.96 -16.05 63.47
C ALA A 31 -3.88 -16.72 64.33
N VAL A 32 -2.80 -16.00 64.65
CA VAL A 32 -1.60 -16.55 65.30
C VAL A 32 -1.63 -16.38 66.82
N ALA A 33 -2.23 -15.29 67.32
CA ALA A 33 -2.27 -14.96 68.74
C ALA A 33 -3.68 -14.51 69.19
N PRO A 34 -4.70 -15.40 69.17
CA PRO A 34 -6.06 -15.09 69.66
C PRO A 34 -6.07 -14.52 71.09
N TRP A 35 -5.14 -14.97 71.95
CA TRP A 35 -4.99 -14.48 73.32
C TRP A 35 -4.67 -12.98 73.39
N ALA A 36 -4.01 -12.42 72.37
CA ALA A 36 -3.53 -11.04 72.40
C ALA A 36 -4.68 -10.04 72.16
N VAL A 37 -5.78 -10.54 71.59
CA VAL A 37 -6.99 -9.77 71.29
C VAL A 37 -8.13 -10.14 72.25
N ALA A 38 -7.85 -10.97 73.27
CA ALA A 38 -8.82 -11.46 74.25
C ALA A 38 -10.07 -12.13 73.64
N LEU A 39 -9.90 -12.81 72.49
CA LEU A 39 -10.98 -13.55 71.81
C LEU A 39 -10.83 -15.06 72.02
N SER A 40 -11.95 -15.77 72.07
CA SER A 40 -11.93 -17.24 72.00
C SER A 40 -11.44 -17.68 70.61
N PRO A 41 -10.72 -18.82 70.48
CA PRO A 41 -10.12 -19.23 69.21
C PRO A 41 -11.10 -19.30 68.04
N SER A 42 -12.32 -19.80 68.25
CA SER A 42 -13.36 -19.88 67.22
C SER A 42 -13.81 -18.51 66.71
N VAL A 43 -14.04 -17.54 67.62
CA VAL A 43 -14.40 -16.16 67.28
C VAL A 43 -13.23 -15.42 66.64
N SER A 44 -12.01 -15.70 67.10
CA SER A 44 -10.78 -15.11 66.57
C SER A 44 -10.54 -15.51 65.11
N TYR A 45 -10.76 -16.77 64.74
CA TYR A 45 -10.62 -17.22 63.35
C TYR A 45 -11.66 -16.60 62.41
N VAL A 46 -12.91 -16.44 62.85
CA VAL A 46 -13.94 -15.74 62.05
C VAL A 46 -13.56 -14.29 61.85
N THR A 47 -13.10 -13.62 62.91
CA THR A 47 -12.62 -12.24 62.86
C THR A 47 -11.40 -12.09 61.96
N ALA A 48 -10.47 -13.04 62.00
CA ALA A 48 -9.32 -13.10 61.10
C ALA A 48 -9.76 -13.20 59.64
N GLY A 49 -10.75 -14.06 59.33
CA GLY A 49 -11.33 -14.18 57.99
C GLY A 49 -11.96 -12.88 57.50
N ALA A 50 -12.71 -12.16 58.35
CA ALA A 50 -13.30 -10.87 58.02
C ALA A 50 -12.22 -9.81 57.72
N PHE A 51 -11.18 -9.71 58.55
CA PHE A 51 -10.06 -8.80 58.32
C PHE A 51 -9.25 -9.15 57.08
N ALA A 52 -9.03 -10.44 56.80
CA ALA A 52 -8.36 -10.90 55.58
C ALA A 52 -9.17 -10.53 54.32
N GLY A 53 -10.50 -10.75 54.35
CA GLY A 53 -11.39 -10.34 53.26
C GLY A 53 -11.36 -8.82 53.02
N PHE A 54 -11.44 -8.02 54.09
CA PHE A 54 -11.35 -6.57 53.99
C PHE A 54 -9.96 -6.11 53.50
N SER A 55 -8.88 -6.74 53.97
CA SER A 55 -7.52 -6.49 53.49
C SER A 55 -7.39 -6.74 51.99
N ALA A 56 -7.91 -7.86 51.48
CA ALA A 56 -7.88 -8.20 50.07
C ALA A 56 -8.66 -7.19 49.21
N LEU A 57 -9.85 -6.78 49.66
CA LEU A 57 -10.66 -5.76 48.98
C LEU A 57 -9.92 -4.40 48.91
N ARG A 58 -9.32 -3.95 50.02
CA ARG A 58 -8.56 -2.70 50.07
C ARG A 58 -7.28 -2.79 49.25
N ALA A 59 -6.59 -3.93 49.26
CA ALA A 59 -5.42 -4.18 48.42
C ALA A 59 -5.79 -4.05 46.94
N HIS A 60 -6.88 -4.68 46.50
CA HIS A 60 -7.38 -4.57 45.13
C HIS A 60 -7.68 -3.10 44.74
N GLN A 61 -8.36 -2.34 45.60
CA GLN A 61 -8.63 -0.92 45.35
C GLN A 61 -7.33 -0.09 45.24
N GLY A 62 -6.34 -0.34 46.11
CA GLY A 62 -5.03 0.32 46.05
C GLY A 62 -4.24 -0.02 44.80
N PHE A 63 -4.22 -1.29 44.39
CA PHE A 63 -3.57 -1.73 43.16
C PHE A 63 -4.22 -1.15 41.91
N ARG A 64 -5.55 -0.94 41.91
CA ARG A 64 -6.26 -0.26 40.81
C ARG A 64 -5.75 1.17 40.60
N VAL A 65 -5.54 1.91 41.68
CA VAL A 65 -4.97 3.27 41.63
C VAL A 65 -3.52 3.23 41.13
N LEU A 66 -2.70 2.30 41.62
CA LEU A 66 -1.31 2.16 41.16
C LEU A 66 -1.22 1.77 39.68
N ARG A 67 -2.09 0.87 39.21
CA ARG A 67 -2.20 0.47 37.80
C ARG A 67 -2.53 1.68 36.93
N TYR A 68 -3.49 2.50 37.34
CA TYR A 68 -3.85 3.72 36.62
C TYR A 68 -2.68 4.70 36.49
N ARG A 69 -1.97 5.00 37.60
CA ARG A 69 -0.78 5.86 37.55
C ARG A 69 0.33 5.29 36.67
N ARG A 70 0.53 3.98 36.71
CA ARG A 70 1.49 3.29 35.84
C ARG A 70 1.12 3.45 34.37
N ASN A 71 -0.17 3.32 34.04
CA ASN A 71 -0.69 3.43 32.67
C ASN A 71 -0.47 4.83 32.08
N LEU A 72 -0.66 5.88 32.89
CA LEU A 72 -0.40 7.28 32.49
C LEU A 72 1.08 7.56 32.18
N ARG A 73 1.99 6.92 32.92
CA ARG A 73 3.44 7.09 32.73
C ARG A 73 3.98 6.24 31.59
N ARG A 74 3.38 5.09 31.35
CA ARG A 74 3.89 4.09 30.42
C ARG A 74 2.76 3.28 29.81
N LEU A 75 2.67 3.35 28.49
CA LEU A 75 1.72 2.57 27.72
C LEU A 75 1.99 1.07 27.83
N PRO A 76 0.93 0.25 27.89
CA PRO A 76 1.05 -1.19 27.81
C PRO A 76 1.61 -1.58 26.44
N ARG A 77 2.58 -2.50 26.43
CA ARG A 77 3.16 -3.01 25.18
C ARG A 77 2.14 -3.94 24.52
N TYR A 78 1.45 -3.44 23.50
CA TYR A 78 0.55 -4.25 22.68
C TYR A 78 1.30 -4.77 21.44
N GLN A 79 1.33 -6.09 21.27
CA GLN A 79 1.90 -6.76 20.10
C GLN A 79 0.95 -7.85 19.67
N VAL A 80 0.77 -7.98 18.37
CA VAL A 80 -0.13 -8.95 17.75
C VAL A 80 0.63 -9.55 16.59
N THR A 81 0.74 -10.87 16.55
CA THR A 81 1.23 -11.55 15.35
C THR A 81 0.17 -11.47 14.27
N SER A 82 0.56 -11.53 13.00
CA SER A 82 -0.42 -11.48 11.91
C SER A 82 -1.54 -12.51 12.07
N ALA A 83 -1.22 -13.72 12.55
CA ALA A 83 -2.20 -14.79 12.85
C ALA A 83 -3.26 -14.36 13.87
N GLN A 84 -2.89 -13.57 14.88
CA GLN A 84 -3.76 -13.14 15.97
C GLN A 84 -4.63 -11.92 15.64
N VAL A 85 -4.46 -11.30 14.47
CA VAL A 85 -5.31 -10.18 14.04
C VAL A 85 -6.76 -10.69 13.91
N PRO A 86 -7.72 -10.15 14.68
CA PRO A 86 -9.09 -10.62 14.62
C PRO A 86 -9.72 -10.22 13.28
N VAL A 87 -10.36 -11.17 12.63
CA VAL A 87 -11.04 -10.95 11.35
C VAL A 87 -12.52 -11.22 11.56
N SER A 88 -13.36 -10.26 11.16
CA SER A 88 -14.81 -10.40 11.15
C SER A 88 -15.35 -10.04 9.76
N ARG A 89 -16.42 -10.71 9.35
CA ARG A 89 -17.16 -10.40 8.11
C ARG A 89 -18.06 -9.16 8.22
N GLN A 90 -18.23 -8.62 9.44
CA GLN A 90 -19.08 -7.45 9.70
C GLN A 90 -18.31 -6.25 10.27
N ARG A 91 -17.18 -6.51 10.93
CA ARG A 91 -16.41 -5.49 11.64
C ARG A 91 -14.96 -5.46 11.16
N LEU A 92 -14.38 -4.27 11.09
CA LEU A 92 -12.96 -4.03 10.83
C LEU A 92 -12.28 -3.63 12.15
N PHE A 93 -11.33 -4.43 12.59
CA PHE A 93 -10.51 -4.15 13.76
C PHE A 93 -9.49 -3.05 13.47
N LEU A 94 -9.40 -2.08 14.38
CA LEU A 94 -8.50 -0.94 14.27
C LEU A 94 -7.34 -1.01 15.27
N GLY A 95 -7.55 -1.63 16.43
CA GLY A 95 -6.58 -1.68 17.50
C GLY A 95 -7.22 -1.81 18.87
N LYS A 96 -6.41 -1.64 19.92
CA LYS A 96 -6.88 -1.49 21.29
C LYS A 96 -7.19 -0.03 21.59
N GLY A 97 -8.22 0.20 22.38
CA GLY A 97 -8.63 1.55 22.80
C GLY A 97 -9.98 1.50 23.51
N PHE A 98 -10.68 2.63 23.52
CA PHE A 98 -11.93 2.80 24.24
C PHE A 98 -12.77 3.88 23.58
N GLN A 99 -14.08 3.86 23.80
CA GLN A 99 -14.95 4.95 23.37
C GLN A 99 -14.65 6.18 24.23
N TRP A 100 -14.26 7.28 23.59
CA TRP A 100 -14.04 8.53 24.32
C TRP A 100 -15.36 9.04 24.92
N GLN A 101 -15.30 9.50 26.16
CA GLN A 101 -16.46 9.90 26.97
C GLN A 101 -16.02 11.07 27.85
N GLN A 102 -16.98 11.78 28.45
CA GLN A 102 -16.70 12.93 29.33
C GLN A 102 -15.73 12.59 30.48
N LYS A 103 -15.85 11.38 31.06
CA LYS A 103 -14.91 10.90 32.10
C LYS A 103 -13.45 10.90 31.64
N HIS A 104 -13.19 10.59 30.36
CA HIS A 104 -11.83 10.55 29.80
C HIS A 104 -11.28 11.97 29.62
N THR A 105 -12.12 12.91 29.16
CA THR A 105 -11.76 14.34 29.09
C THR A 105 -11.44 14.88 30.49
N GLN A 106 -12.27 14.57 31.49
CA GLN A 106 -12.02 14.95 32.87
C GLN A 106 -10.68 14.40 33.37
N ARG A 107 -10.45 13.09 33.22
CA ARG A 107 -9.19 12.44 33.61
C ARG A 107 -7.97 13.06 32.92
N LEU A 108 -8.10 13.42 31.63
CA LEU A 108 -7.05 14.10 30.88
C LEU A 108 -6.77 15.50 31.44
N LEU A 109 -7.80 16.30 31.71
CA LEU A 109 -7.65 17.64 32.28
C LEU A 109 -7.03 17.59 33.70
N GLU A 110 -7.40 16.60 34.50
CA GLU A 110 -6.80 16.38 35.82
C GLU A 110 -5.29 16.16 35.74
N THR A 111 -4.80 15.48 34.69
CA THR A 111 -3.35 15.22 34.52
C THR A 111 -2.52 16.49 34.33
N GLN A 112 -3.16 17.60 33.94
CA GLN A 112 -2.50 18.89 33.70
C GLN A 112 -2.36 19.72 34.98
N ARG A 113 -2.98 19.27 36.09
CA ARG A 113 -2.94 19.99 37.37
C ARG A 113 -1.57 19.83 38.05
N PRO A 114 -0.93 20.91 38.56
CA PRO A 114 0.38 20.84 39.21
C PRO A 114 0.42 19.88 40.41
N GLU A 115 -0.66 19.77 41.17
CA GLU A 115 -0.73 18.96 42.40
C GLU A 115 -0.56 17.46 42.14
N VAL A 116 -0.86 17.01 40.91
CA VAL A 116 -0.79 15.61 40.50
C VAL A 116 0.34 15.32 39.53
N GLU A 117 1.16 16.31 39.18
CA GLU A 117 2.27 16.19 38.23
C GLU A 117 3.21 15.04 38.60
N ARG A 118 3.49 14.88 39.90
CA ARG A 118 4.31 13.78 40.45
C ARG A 118 3.81 12.40 40.06
N TYR A 119 2.53 12.23 39.75
CA TYR A 119 1.92 10.96 39.35
C TYR A 119 1.96 10.73 37.84
N VAL A 120 2.04 11.80 37.05
CA VAL A 120 2.05 11.75 35.58
C VAL A 120 3.48 11.68 35.05
N GLN A 121 4.39 12.47 35.63
CA GLN A 121 5.78 12.53 35.20
C GLN A 121 6.58 11.28 35.65
N PRO A 122 7.61 10.89 34.88
CA PRO A 122 8.53 9.84 35.31
C PRO A 122 9.19 10.19 36.65
N PRO A 123 9.30 9.22 37.58
CA PRO A 123 9.86 9.48 38.90
C PRO A 123 11.36 9.82 38.84
N ALA A 124 11.88 10.45 39.90
CA ALA A 124 13.28 10.89 39.97
C ALA A 124 14.28 9.75 39.68
N HIS A 125 14.09 8.56 40.24
CA HIS A 125 14.97 7.41 39.99
C HIS A 125 14.99 6.97 38.52
N TYR A 126 13.87 7.08 37.80
CA TYR A 126 13.83 6.81 36.36
C TYR A 126 14.65 7.85 35.59
N ARG A 127 14.49 9.15 35.92
CA ARG A 127 15.26 10.23 35.29
C ARG A 127 16.76 10.09 35.55
N LEU A 128 17.14 9.75 36.79
CA LEU A 128 18.53 9.48 37.16
C LEU A 128 19.11 8.30 36.39
N ALA A 129 18.36 7.21 36.22
CA ALA A 129 18.80 6.06 35.42
C ALA A 129 19.05 6.44 33.95
N ARG A 130 18.16 7.24 33.33
CA ARG A 130 18.34 7.71 31.94
C ARG A 130 19.51 8.69 31.81
N GLN A 131 19.72 9.56 32.80
CA GLN A 131 20.89 10.45 32.84
C GLN A 131 22.20 9.68 33.02
N PHE A 132 22.19 8.60 33.82
CA PHE A 132 23.34 7.72 33.99
C PHE A 132 23.70 7.03 32.67
N GLU A 133 22.71 6.47 31.98
CA GLU A 133 22.90 5.85 30.66
C GLU A 133 23.56 6.83 29.67
N LEU A 134 23.05 8.07 29.58
CA LEU A 134 23.59 9.09 28.68
C LEU A 134 25.04 9.49 29.01
N ARG A 135 25.41 9.55 30.29
CA ARG A 135 26.75 10.00 30.71
C ARG A 135 27.79 8.89 30.67
N PHE A 136 27.37 7.64 30.86
CA PHE A 136 28.27 6.51 31.11
C PHE A 136 28.14 5.37 30.12
N GLU A 137 27.48 5.56 28.97
CA GLU A 137 27.32 4.53 27.93
C GLU A 137 28.65 3.88 27.54
N SER A 138 29.71 4.67 27.36
CA SER A 138 31.04 4.17 26.98
C SER A 138 31.84 3.61 28.15
N ARG A 139 31.64 4.14 29.36
CA ARG A 139 32.44 3.78 30.55
C ARG A 139 31.90 2.54 31.27
N PHE A 140 30.58 2.39 31.33
CA PHE A 140 29.90 1.28 32.03
C PHE A 140 28.81 0.63 31.15
N PRO A 141 29.18 0.02 30.01
CA PRO A 141 28.22 -0.53 29.05
C PRO A 141 27.40 -1.70 29.60
N ALA A 142 27.93 -2.48 30.55
CA ALA A 142 27.20 -3.58 31.19
C ALA A 142 26.06 -3.08 32.09
N VAL A 143 26.31 -2.01 32.86
CA VAL A 143 25.32 -1.39 33.74
C VAL A 143 24.23 -0.72 32.91
N CYS A 144 24.60 -0.01 31.84
CA CYS A 144 23.64 0.60 30.92
C CYS A 144 22.73 -0.46 30.27
N ARG A 145 23.30 -1.60 29.84
CA ARG A 145 22.50 -2.73 29.31
C ARG A 145 21.51 -3.29 30.35
N LEU A 146 21.90 -3.33 31.63
CA LEU A 146 20.99 -3.78 32.70
C LEU A 146 19.84 -2.79 32.91
N LEU A 147 20.12 -1.48 32.95
CA LEU A 147 19.11 -0.42 33.09
C LEU A 147 18.17 -0.32 31.88
N GLN A 148 18.66 -0.67 30.69
CA GLN A 148 17.89 -0.72 29.44
C GLN A 148 17.10 -2.02 29.26
N LYS A 149 17.32 -3.05 30.11
CA LYS A 149 16.65 -4.34 29.95
C LYS A 149 15.13 -4.19 30.05
N ASP A 150 14.43 -4.61 29.00
CA ASP A 150 12.97 -4.55 28.89
C ASP A 150 12.27 -5.65 29.72
N SER A 151 12.51 -5.70 31.05
CA SER A 151 11.98 -6.73 31.97
C SER A 151 11.01 -6.19 33.03
N TRP A 152 9.98 -6.97 33.40
CA TRP A 152 9.05 -6.62 34.47
C TRP A 152 9.72 -6.42 35.84
N LEU A 153 10.90 -7.03 36.05
CA LEU A 153 11.74 -6.88 37.24
C LEU A 153 12.54 -5.56 37.26
N ASN A 154 12.64 -4.86 36.14
CA ASN A 154 13.39 -3.61 36.06
C ASN A 154 12.50 -2.42 36.47
N PRO A 155 12.73 -1.79 37.64
CA PRO A 155 11.92 -0.67 38.12
C PRO A 155 12.09 0.59 37.27
N VAL A 156 13.21 0.71 36.56
CA VAL A 156 13.53 1.81 35.65
C VAL A 156 13.41 1.43 34.18
N ARG A 157 12.71 0.33 33.87
CA ARG A 157 12.53 -0.20 32.51
C ARG A 157 12.20 0.90 31.49
N PRO A 158 12.87 0.93 30.31
CA PRO A 158 12.61 1.94 29.30
C PRO A 158 11.13 2.05 28.91
N LEU A 159 10.71 3.26 28.50
CA LEU A 159 9.42 3.44 27.87
C LEU A 159 9.34 2.62 26.58
N THR A 160 8.13 2.18 26.25
CA THR A 160 7.87 1.51 24.97
C THR A 160 8.28 2.44 23.82
N PRO A 161 8.93 1.93 22.76
CA PRO A 161 9.42 2.73 21.63
C PRO A 161 8.27 3.13 20.67
N VAL A 162 7.14 3.52 21.24
CA VAL A 162 5.98 4.08 20.55
C VAL A 162 5.96 5.56 20.91
N GLY A 163 5.92 6.42 19.90
CA GLY A 163 5.78 7.86 20.12
C GLY A 163 4.40 8.24 20.65
N GLY A 164 4.17 9.54 20.79
CA GLY A 164 2.89 10.09 21.25
C GLY A 164 2.85 10.35 22.76
N ASN A 165 1.72 10.86 23.22
CA ASN A 165 1.51 11.20 24.62
C ASN A 165 0.88 9.99 25.35
N PRO A 166 1.59 9.34 26.30
CA PRO A 166 1.08 8.17 27.01
C PRO A 166 -0.18 8.48 27.82
N VAL A 167 -0.42 9.74 28.20
CA VAL A 167 -1.61 10.15 28.93
C VAL A 167 -2.87 9.95 28.10
N LEU A 168 -2.84 10.23 26.79
CA LEU A 168 -4.03 10.15 25.92
C LEU A 168 -4.65 8.74 25.88
N HIS A 169 -3.80 7.72 25.87
CA HIS A 169 -4.24 6.32 26.01
C HIS A 169 -4.38 5.93 27.48
N GLY A 170 -3.51 6.46 28.36
CA GLY A 170 -3.40 6.09 29.76
C GLY A 170 -4.64 6.39 30.62
N VAL A 171 -5.48 7.35 30.21
CA VAL A 171 -6.71 7.75 30.92
C VAL A 171 -7.77 6.63 31.04
N GLU A 172 -7.68 5.56 30.25
CA GLU A 172 -8.52 4.38 30.40
C GLU A 172 -7.64 3.13 30.45
N PRO A 173 -7.44 2.52 31.64
CA PRO A 173 -6.61 1.32 31.79
C PRO A 173 -7.24 0.06 31.22
N ASP A 174 -8.55 0.05 30.97
CA ASP A 174 -9.28 -1.12 30.49
C ASP A 174 -9.65 -0.96 29.01
N GLU A 175 -8.63 -1.05 28.15
CA GLU A 175 -8.79 -1.00 26.69
C GLU A 175 -9.48 -2.26 26.13
N VAL A 176 -10.40 -2.05 25.19
CA VAL A 176 -11.11 -3.07 24.44
C VAL A 176 -10.68 -3.09 22.98
N ASN A 177 -11.13 -4.09 22.22
CA ASN A 177 -10.96 -4.08 20.77
C ASN A 177 -11.84 -2.99 20.16
N VAL A 178 -11.22 -2.02 19.49
CA VAL A 178 -11.91 -1.00 18.73
C VAL A 178 -12.12 -1.51 17.31
N THR A 179 -13.37 -1.43 16.86
CA THR A 179 -13.77 -1.85 15.52
C THR A 179 -14.68 -0.83 14.87
N MET A 180 -14.64 -0.72 13.55
CA MET A 180 -15.66 -0.02 12.77
C MET A 180 -16.57 -1.01 12.03
N ASP A 181 -17.80 -0.58 11.69
CA ASP A 181 -18.65 -1.36 10.80
C ASP A 181 -18.06 -1.36 9.38
N LEU A 182 -18.00 -2.52 8.73
CA LEU A 182 -17.50 -2.60 7.36
C LEU A 182 -18.38 -1.84 6.36
N ARG A 183 -19.67 -1.70 6.63
CA ARG A 183 -20.61 -0.95 5.78
C ARG A 183 -20.27 0.53 5.71
N GLU A 184 -19.68 1.10 6.76
CA GLU A 184 -19.26 2.51 6.80
C GLU A 184 -18.01 2.77 5.93
N ARG A 185 -17.28 1.72 5.56
CA ARG A 185 -16.00 1.84 4.86
C ARG A 185 -16.13 2.42 3.43
N VAL A 186 -17.33 2.37 2.85
CA VAL A 186 -17.63 3.04 1.57
C VAL A 186 -17.45 4.56 1.65
N GLY A 187 -17.54 5.14 2.86
CA GLY A 187 -17.25 6.56 3.11
C GLY A 187 -15.77 6.94 3.09
N HIS A 188 -14.89 5.97 2.79
CA HIS A 188 -13.43 6.10 2.79
C HIS A 188 -12.85 6.42 4.18
N MET A 189 -11.54 6.25 4.32
CA MET A 189 -10.82 6.52 5.57
C MET A 189 -9.56 7.31 5.28
N LEU A 190 -9.39 8.43 5.99
CA LEU A 190 -8.17 9.23 5.98
C LEU A 190 -7.39 8.98 7.27
N VAL A 191 -6.17 8.45 7.16
CA VAL A 191 -5.27 8.25 8.30
C VAL A 191 -4.16 9.29 8.25
N LEU A 192 -4.22 10.27 9.15
CA LEU A 192 -3.23 11.33 9.27
C LEU A 192 -2.18 11.00 10.34
N GLY A 193 -0.95 11.44 10.11
CA GLY A 193 0.14 11.29 11.06
C GLY A 193 1.49 11.62 10.44
N THR A 194 2.51 11.90 11.26
CA THR A 194 3.88 12.12 10.79
C THR A 194 4.59 10.80 10.48
N THR A 195 5.87 10.82 10.10
CA THR A 195 6.65 9.59 9.90
C THR A 195 6.85 8.86 11.23
N ARG A 196 6.92 7.52 11.20
CA ARG A 196 7.17 6.66 12.38
C ARG A 196 6.10 6.66 13.50
N VAL A 197 4.92 7.26 13.28
CA VAL A 197 3.82 7.23 14.27
C VAL A 197 2.87 6.03 14.16
N GLY A 198 3.17 5.07 13.28
CA GLY A 198 2.40 3.83 13.15
C GLY A 198 1.44 3.74 11.97
N LYS A 199 1.45 4.70 11.02
CA LYS A 199 0.59 4.63 9.81
C LYS A 199 0.74 3.31 9.03
N THR A 200 1.98 2.88 8.79
CA THR A 200 2.26 1.60 8.11
C THR A 200 1.75 0.41 8.92
N ARG A 201 1.90 0.45 10.26
CA ARG A 201 1.42 -0.63 11.13
C ARG A 201 -0.11 -0.73 11.14
N LEU A 202 -0.82 0.39 11.11
CA LEU A 202 -2.27 0.37 10.91
C LEU A 202 -2.62 -0.19 9.53
N ALA A 203 -1.97 0.27 8.46
CA ALA A 203 -2.20 -0.26 7.11
C ALA A 203 -2.01 -1.78 7.04
N GLU A 204 -0.94 -2.31 7.63
CA GLU A 204 -0.71 -3.76 7.72
C GLU A 204 -1.87 -4.50 8.39
N VAL A 205 -2.42 -3.97 9.49
CA VAL A 205 -3.57 -4.57 10.20
C VAL A 205 -4.83 -4.56 9.33
N LEU A 206 -5.09 -3.46 8.61
CA LEU A 206 -6.25 -3.35 7.72
C LEU A 206 -6.13 -4.29 6.53
N ILE A 207 -4.98 -4.28 5.85
CA ILE A 207 -4.65 -5.11 4.69
C ILE A 207 -4.73 -6.60 5.04
N THR A 208 -4.18 -7.00 6.18
CA THR A 208 -4.25 -8.39 6.67
C THR A 208 -5.70 -8.87 6.78
N GLN A 209 -6.58 -8.04 7.35
CA GLN A 209 -7.99 -8.40 7.48
C GLN A 209 -8.70 -8.48 6.12
N ASP A 210 -8.35 -7.63 5.17
CA ASP A 210 -8.94 -7.64 3.83
C ASP A 210 -8.57 -8.88 3.03
N ILE A 211 -7.28 -9.23 3.02
CA ILE A 211 -6.79 -10.43 2.36
C ILE A 211 -7.50 -11.66 2.93
N ARG A 212 -7.56 -11.78 4.27
CA ARG A 212 -8.22 -12.91 4.95
C ARG A 212 -9.74 -12.97 4.77
N ARG A 213 -10.39 -11.83 4.54
CA ARG A 213 -11.82 -11.81 4.22
C ARG A 213 -12.12 -12.28 2.80
N GLY A 214 -11.10 -12.44 1.94
CA GLY A 214 -11.30 -12.70 0.52
C GLY A 214 -11.57 -11.44 -0.30
N ASN A 215 -11.34 -10.25 0.25
CA ASN A 215 -11.55 -9.00 -0.47
C ASN A 215 -10.47 -8.81 -1.55
N ILE A 216 -10.82 -8.14 -2.64
CA ILE A 216 -9.83 -7.59 -3.58
C ILE A 216 -9.11 -6.46 -2.86
N THR A 217 -7.80 -6.62 -2.69
CA THR A 217 -6.97 -5.69 -1.90
C THR A 217 -5.87 -5.14 -2.79
N ILE A 218 -5.96 -3.86 -3.14
CA ILE A 218 -4.97 -3.15 -3.96
C ILE A 218 -4.22 -2.19 -3.05
N VAL A 219 -2.89 -2.28 -3.04
CA VAL A 219 -2.02 -1.47 -2.18
C VAL A 219 -1.04 -0.70 -3.05
N PHE A 220 -1.02 0.62 -2.90
CA PHE A 220 -0.01 1.49 -3.48
C PHE A 220 0.99 1.86 -2.40
N ASP A 221 2.21 1.34 -2.51
CA ASP A 221 3.29 1.66 -1.58
C ASP A 221 4.42 2.42 -2.28
N PRO A 222 4.42 3.77 -2.20
CA PRO A 222 5.47 4.58 -2.82
C PRO A 222 6.83 4.43 -2.12
N LYS A 223 6.90 3.80 -0.94
CA LYS A 223 8.14 3.63 -0.19
C LYS A 223 8.89 2.34 -0.54
N GLY A 224 8.20 1.36 -1.13
CA GLY A 224 8.78 0.03 -1.37
C GLY A 224 9.14 -0.69 -0.06
N ASP A 225 8.25 -0.66 0.93
CA ASP A 225 8.42 -1.33 2.21
C ASP A 225 8.38 -2.86 2.03
N ALA A 226 9.55 -3.48 2.10
CA ALA A 226 9.71 -4.92 1.95
C ALA A 226 8.94 -5.72 3.03
N ASP A 227 8.79 -5.19 4.25
CA ASP A 227 8.06 -5.88 5.31
C ASP A 227 6.55 -5.90 5.04
N LEU A 228 6.02 -4.82 4.46
CA LEU A 228 4.64 -4.76 4.01
C LEU A 228 4.39 -5.78 2.88
N LEU A 229 5.29 -5.83 1.89
CA LEU A 229 5.22 -6.79 0.78
C LEU A 229 5.27 -8.24 1.29
N ARG A 230 6.26 -8.58 2.13
CA ARG A 230 6.40 -9.91 2.74
C ARG A 230 5.15 -10.29 3.52
N ARG A 231 4.54 -9.34 4.24
CA ARG A 231 3.29 -9.59 4.97
C ARG A 231 2.13 -9.88 4.02
N MET A 232 1.94 -9.07 2.98
CA MET A 232 0.88 -9.29 2.00
C MET A 232 1.03 -10.66 1.32
N TRP A 233 2.25 -11.03 0.92
CA TRP A 233 2.56 -12.34 0.37
C TRP A 233 2.19 -13.45 1.37
N ALA A 234 2.66 -13.36 2.62
CA ALA A 234 2.39 -14.37 3.64
C ALA A 234 0.90 -14.50 3.97
N GLU A 235 0.16 -13.40 3.99
CA GLU A 235 -1.28 -13.41 4.22
C GLU A 235 -2.06 -13.98 3.04
N ALA A 236 -1.64 -13.71 1.80
CA ALA A 236 -2.24 -14.32 0.62
C ALA A 236 -2.08 -15.86 0.64
N HIS A 237 -0.90 -16.34 1.03
CA HIS A 237 -0.64 -17.78 1.18
C HIS A 237 -1.48 -18.40 2.28
N ARG A 238 -1.55 -17.77 3.46
CA ARG A 238 -2.40 -18.25 4.58
C ARG A 238 -3.88 -18.26 4.23
N ALA A 239 -4.33 -17.35 3.37
CA ALA A 239 -5.69 -17.29 2.88
C ALA A 239 -5.98 -18.27 1.73
N GLY A 240 -4.99 -19.05 1.27
CA GLY A 240 -5.14 -19.97 0.12
C GLY A 240 -5.25 -19.25 -1.23
N ARG A 241 -4.74 -18.02 -1.33
CA ARG A 241 -4.85 -17.13 -2.50
C ARG A 241 -3.47 -16.76 -3.08
N SER A 242 -2.50 -17.66 -2.98
CA SER A 242 -1.14 -17.44 -3.51
C SER A 242 -1.14 -17.16 -5.01
N GLU A 243 -1.97 -17.87 -5.78
CA GLU A 243 -2.08 -17.73 -7.23
C GLU A 243 -2.73 -16.41 -7.68
N GLU A 244 -3.37 -15.69 -6.76
CA GLU A 244 -4.01 -14.39 -7.00
C GLU A 244 -3.14 -13.20 -6.52
N PHE A 245 -1.91 -13.47 -6.10
CA PHE A 245 -1.01 -12.43 -5.60
C PHE A 245 -0.16 -11.84 -6.73
N TYR A 246 -0.41 -10.58 -7.07
CA TYR A 246 0.33 -9.85 -8.11
C TYR A 246 1.11 -8.69 -7.49
N VAL A 247 2.38 -8.54 -7.90
CA VAL A 247 3.25 -7.43 -7.49
C VAL A 247 3.60 -6.63 -8.74
N PHE A 248 3.41 -5.32 -8.74
CA PHE A 248 3.95 -4.47 -9.80
C PHE A 248 5.07 -3.61 -9.22
N HIS A 249 6.32 -3.84 -9.64
CA HIS A 249 7.49 -3.17 -9.10
C HIS A 249 8.41 -2.65 -10.22
N LEU A 250 8.64 -1.34 -10.24
CA LEU A 250 9.43 -0.69 -11.29
C LEU A 250 10.92 -1.04 -11.23
N GLY A 251 11.47 -1.25 -10.02
CA GLY A 251 12.89 -1.55 -9.82
C GLY A 251 13.27 -3.03 -9.88
N TRP A 252 12.30 -3.95 -9.85
CA TRP A 252 12.56 -5.40 -9.79
C TRP A 252 11.69 -6.14 -10.80
N PRO A 253 12.10 -6.13 -12.08
CA PRO A 253 11.27 -6.63 -13.15
C PRO A 253 11.05 -8.14 -13.13
N ASP A 254 11.96 -8.90 -12.52
CA ASP A 254 11.89 -10.37 -12.54
C ASP A 254 10.77 -10.91 -11.63
N ILE A 255 10.39 -10.15 -10.59
CA ILE A 255 9.26 -10.47 -9.69
C ILE A 255 7.99 -9.65 -10.01
N SER A 256 8.09 -8.68 -10.93
CA SER A 256 6.98 -7.80 -11.27
C SER A 256 6.05 -8.46 -12.29
N ALA A 257 4.76 -8.42 -12.00
CA ALA A 257 3.70 -8.56 -12.97
C ALA A 257 3.89 -7.53 -14.10
N ARG A 258 3.46 -7.92 -15.30
CA ARG A 258 3.57 -7.11 -16.51
C ARG A 258 2.21 -6.65 -16.94
N TYR A 259 2.16 -5.47 -17.52
CA TYR A 259 0.91 -4.80 -17.84
C TYR A 259 1.02 -4.06 -19.18
N ASN A 260 0.00 -4.22 -20.03
CA ASN A 260 -0.17 -3.45 -21.25
C ASN A 260 -1.34 -2.47 -21.08
N ALA A 261 -1.01 -1.21 -20.85
CA ALA A 261 -1.95 -0.10 -20.64
C ALA A 261 -2.90 0.17 -21.79
N ILE A 262 -2.52 -0.21 -23.00
CA ILE A 262 -3.26 0.11 -24.22
C ILE A 262 -3.80 -1.14 -24.90
N GLY A 263 -3.56 -2.32 -24.33
CA GLY A 263 -4.01 -3.57 -24.91
C GLY A 263 -5.48 -3.87 -24.61
N ARG A 264 -6.09 -3.32 -23.55
CA ARG A 264 -7.53 -3.47 -23.27
C ARG A 264 -8.23 -2.12 -23.46
N PHE A 265 -9.15 -2.04 -24.42
CA PHE A 265 -9.90 -0.83 -24.76
C PHE A 265 -11.32 -1.20 -25.17
N GLY A 266 -12.28 -0.31 -24.90
CA GLY A 266 -13.64 -0.44 -25.44
C GLY A 266 -13.70 0.06 -26.89
N ARG A 267 -13.02 1.17 -27.17
CA ARG A 267 -12.86 1.74 -28.52
C ARG A 267 -11.38 1.85 -28.90
N VAL A 268 -11.04 1.54 -30.15
CA VAL A 268 -9.64 1.60 -30.65
C VAL A 268 -9.02 2.98 -30.47
N SER A 269 -9.84 4.04 -30.55
CA SER A 269 -9.43 5.43 -30.30
C SER A 269 -8.84 5.67 -28.89
N GLU A 270 -9.18 4.83 -27.91
CA GLU A 270 -8.60 4.92 -26.56
C GLU A 270 -7.10 4.58 -26.55
N VAL A 271 -6.63 3.72 -27.48
CA VAL A 271 -5.20 3.41 -27.63
C VAL A 271 -4.44 4.69 -27.92
N ALA A 272 -4.90 5.43 -28.94
CA ALA A 272 -4.31 6.72 -29.29
C ALA A 272 -4.44 7.75 -28.17
N GLY A 273 -5.60 7.81 -27.48
CA GLY A 273 -5.81 8.71 -26.36
C GLY A 273 -4.83 8.48 -25.21
N ARG A 274 -4.59 7.21 -24.84
CA ARG A 274 -3.67 6.83 -23.75
C ARG A 274 -2.20 7.08 -24.10
N VAL A 275 -1.82 6.98 -25.37
CA VAL A 275 -0.45 7.26 -25.84
C VAL A 275 -0.24 8.78 -25.97
N ALA A 276 -1.07 9.46 -26.76
CA ALA A 276 -0.89 10.89 -27.06
C ALA A 276 -1.20 11.80 -25.86
N GLY A 277 -2.07 11.36 -24.93
CA GLY A 277 -2.39 12.12 -23.71
C GLY A 277 -1.19 12.37 -22.78
N GLN A 278 -0.08 11.64 -22.97
CA GLN A 278 1.18 11.85 -22.24
C GLN A 278 2.01 13.01 -22.80
N LEU A 279 1.70 13.52 -24.01
CA LEU A 279 2.38 14.66 -24.62
C LEU A 279 1.86 15.97 -24.00
N SER A 280 2.68 17.02 -23.99
CA SER A 280 2.27 18.35 -23.49
C SER A 280 1.12 18.95 -24.32
N GLY A 281 0.26 19.74 -23.66
CA GLY A 281 -1.00 20.22 -24.24
C GLY A 281 -1.08 21.71 -24.49
N GLU A 282 0.01 22.43 -24.23
CA GLU A 282 0.01 23.89 -24.22
C GLU A 282 0.63 24.45 -25.51
N GLY A 283 -0.03 25.49 -26.06
CA GLY A 283 0.43 26.22 -27.24
C GLY A 283 0.54 25.35 -28.49
N ASN A 284 1.61 25.55 -29.28
CA ASN A 284 1.88 24.78 -30.50
C ASN A 284 1.92 23.25 -30.27
N SER A 285 2.16 22.81 -29.02
CA SER A 285 2.18 21.39 -28.63
C SER A 285 0.82 20.70 -28.76
N ALA A 286 -0.29 21.45 -28.69
CA ALA A 286 -1.63 20.89 -28.84
C ALA A 286 -1.88 20.34 -30.25
N ALA A 287 -1.45 21.07 -31.29
CA ALA A 287 -1.55 20.59 -32.67
C ALA A 287 -0.69 19.32 -32.88
N PHE A 288 0.53 19.29 -32.31
CA PHE A 288 1.38 18.10 -32.36
C PHE A 288 0.75 16.89 -31.65
N ARG A 289 0.09 17.10 -30.52
CA ARG A 289 -0.65 16.04 -29.82
C ARG A 289 -1.77 15.46 -30.67
N GLU A 290 -2.57 16.29 -31.32
CA GLU A 290 -3.65 15.83 -32.21
C GLU A 290 -3.11 15.04 -33.41
N PHE A 291 -1.97 15.47 -33.97
CA PHE A 291 -1.31 14.72 -35.03
C PHE A 291 -0.76 13.37 -34.56
N ALA A 292 -0.06 13.34 -33.42
CA ALA A 292 0.39 12.11 -32.79
C ALA A 292 -0.77 11.16 -32.50
N TRP A 293 -1.88 11.70 -31.98
CA TRP A 293 -3.10 10.94 -31.74
C TRP A 293 -3.65 10.33 -33.03
N ARG A 294 -3.83 11.14 -34.09
CA ARG A 294 -4.36 10.65 -35.38
C ARG A 294 -3.47 9.54 -35.94
N PHE A 295 -2.17 9.71 -35.83
CA PHE A 295 -1.19 8.76 -36.35
C PHE A 295 -1.21 7.42 -35.59
N VAL A 296 -1.15 7.47 -34.25
CA VAL A 296 -1.29 6.27 -33.41
C VAL A 296 -2.65 5.60 -33.61
N ASN A 297 -3.72 6.37 -33.84
CA ASN A 297 -5.05 5.82 -34.10
C ASN A 297 -5.10 5.03 -35.42
N ILE A 298 -4.45 5.51 -36.48
CA ILE A 298 -4.34 4.77 -37.76
C ILE A 298 -3.62 3.44 -37.52
N ILE A 299 -2.46 3.47 -36.83
CA ILE A 299 -1.69 2.27 -36.50
C ILE A 299 -2.53 1.29 -35.66
N ALA A 300 -3.19 1.77 -34.61
CA ALA A 300 -4.00 0.94 -33.73
C ALA A 300 -5.17 0.29 -34.47
N ARG A 301 -5.84 1.02 -35.37
CA ARG A 301 -6.93 0.47 -36.20
C ARG A 301 -6.42 -0.59 -37.17
N ALA A 302 -5.28 -0.35 -37.81
CA ALA A 302 -4.65 -1.34 -38.68
C ALA A 302 -4.26 -2.60 -37.91
N LEU A 303 -3.60 -2.49 -36.75
CA LEU A 303 -3.26 -3.63 -35.89
C LEU A 303 -4.49 -4.46 -35.52
N VAL A 304 -5.55 -3.81 -35.06
CA VAL A 304 -6.80 -4.51 -34.67
C VAL A 304 -7.44 -5.21 -35.87
N ALA A 305 -7.43 -4.58 -37.05
CA ALA A 305 -7.96 -5.18 -38.27
C ALA A 305 -7.10 -6.36 -38.79
N LEU A 306 -5.79 -6.34 -38.50
CA LEU A 306 -4.88 -7.47 -38.72
C LEU A 306 -5.04 -8.60 -37.67
N GLY A 307 -5.95 -8.45 -36.69
CA GLY A 307 -6.12 -9.40 -35.59
C GLY A 307 -5.05 -9.30 -34.50
N GLU A 308 -4.21 -8.26 -34.56
CA GLU A 308 -3.16 -8.03 -33.59
C GLU A 308 -3.61 -7.12 -32.46
N ARG A 309 -3.24 -7.50 -31.23
CA ARG A 309 -3.44 -6.64 -30.08
C ARG A 309 -2.40 -5.51 -30.05
N PRO A 310 -2.82 -4.23 -29.97
CA PRO A 310 -1.90 -3.10 -29.81
C PRO A 310 -1.08 -3.17 -28.51
N ASP A 311 0.20 -2.86 -28.62
CA ASP A 311 1.11 -2.65 -27.50
C ASP A 311 2.15 -1.57 -27.84
N TYR A 312 2.87 -1.07 -26.84
CA TYR A 312 3.80 0.04 -27.03
C TYR A 312 4.96 -0.30 -27.97
N ALA A 313 5.41 -1.57 -28.00
CA ALA A 313 6.51 -2.00 -28.85
C ALA A 313 6.09 -2.05 -30.34
N LYS A 314 4.87 -2.53 -30.62
CA LYS A 314 4.28 -2.51 -31.96
C LYS A 314 4.03 -1.10 -32.44
N ILE A 315 3.49 -0.23 -31.59
CA ILE A 315 3.32 1.18 -31.94
C ILE A 315 4.68 1.80 -32.24
N LEU A 316 5.70 1.59 -31.40
CA LEU A 316 7.05 2.08 -31.66
C LEU A 316 7.61 1.58 -33.00
N ARG A 317 7.49 0.28 -33.29
CA ARG A 317 7.91 -0.34 -34.55
C ARG A 317 7.23 0.31 -35.75
N TYR A 318 5.91 0.49 -35.71
CA TYR A 318 5.16 1.00 -36.86
C TYR A 318 5.16 2.52 -36.95
N VAL A 319 5.55 3.23 -35.90
CA VAL A 319 5.83 4.66 -35.96
C VAL A 319 7.12 4.93 -36.71
N THR A 320 8.16 4.11 -36.53
CA THR A 320 9.41 4.25 -37.28
C THR A 320 9.35 3.57 -38.65
N ASN A 321 8.55 2.53 -38.80
CA ASN A 321 8.39 1.77 -40.04
C ASN A 321 6.91 1.61 -40.42
N ILE A 322 6.27 2.71 -40.80
CA ILE A 322 4.86 2.69 -41.25
C ILE A 322 4.69 1.97 -42.59
N GLY A 323 5.75 1.97 -43.43
CA GLY A 323 5.77 1.29 -44.72
C GLY A 323 5.49 -0.21 -44.60
N GLU A 324 6.08 -0.86 -43.59
CA GLU A 324 5.81 -2.26 -43.28
C GLU A 324 4.34 -2.52 -42.92
N LEU A 325 3.73 -1.68 -42.08
CA LEU A 325 2.32 -1.82 -41.70
C LEU A 325 1.39 -1.64 -42.89
N TYR A 326 1.68 -0.63 -43.71
CA TYR A 326 0.92 -0.38 -44.94
C TYR A 326 1.01 -1.56 -45.89
N GLN A 327 2.21 -2.09 -46.16
CA GLN A 327 2.36 -3.24 -47.05
C GLN A 327 1.58 -4.45 -46.53
N THR A 328 1.68 -4.73 -45.23
CA THR A 328 0.99 -5.88 -44.63
C THR A 328 -0.53 -5.74 -44.73
N TYR A 329 -1.06 -4.56 -44.37
CA TYR A 329 -2.49 -4.29 -44.39
C TYR A 329 -3.06 -4.20 -45.81
N SER A 330 -2.38 -3.49 -46.71
CA SER A 330 -2.81 -3.33 -48.10
C SER A 330 -2.86 -4.68 -48.82
N MET A 331 -1.86 -5.55 -48.63
CA MET A 331 -1.86 -6.88 -49.22
C MET A 331 -3.01 -7.76 -48.69
N GLN A 332 -3.40 -7.62 -47.42
CA GLN A 332 -4.57 -8.31 -46.88
C GLN A 332 -5.87 -7.80 -47.51
N VAL A 333 -6.02 -6.47 -47.66
CA VAL A 333 -7.20 -5.87 -48.31
C VAL A 333 -7.28 -6.28 -49.78
N ILE A 334 -6.15 -6.22 -50.50
CA ILE A 334 -6.07 -6.63 -51.92
C ILE A 334 -6.41 -8.12 -52.06
N LYS A 335 -5.89 -8.99 -51.18
CA LYS A 335 -6.23 -10.42 -51.17
C LYS A 335 -7.72 -10.68 -50.93
N ALA A 336 -8.34 -9.90 -50.06
CA ALA A 336 -9.74 -10.09 -49.72
C ALA A 336 -10.70 -9.50 -50.76
N GLN A 337 -10.36 -8.37 -51.38
CA GLN A 337 -11.32 -7.56 -52.15
C GLN A 337 -10.90 -7.29 -53.61
N LEU A 338 -9.60 -7.33 -53.95
CA LEU A 338 -9.09 -7.02 -55.29
C LEU A 338 -7.98 -8.00 -55.73
N PRO A 339 -8.26 -9.31 -55.82
CA PRO A 339 -7.25 -10.28 -56.23
C PRO A 339 -6.65 -9.97 -57.61
N ASP A 340 -7.42 -9.36 -58.51
CA ASP A 340 -6.97 -8.91 -59.84
C ASP A 340 -5.77 -7.94 -59.80
N LEU A 341 -5.63 -7.17 -58.73
CA LEU A 341 -4.53 -6.19 -58.62
C LEU A 341 -3.19 -6.84 -58.31
N PHE A 342 -3.13 -8.10 -57.88
CA PHE A 342 -1.86 -8.79 -57.62
C PHE A 342 -0.96 -8.81 -58.86
N ALA A 343 -1.50 -9.15 -60.03
CA ALA A 343 -0.75 -9.19 -61.27
C ALA A 343 -0.22 -7.79 -61.66
N GLN A 344 -0.98 -6.73 -61.37
CA GLN A 344 -0.53 -5.36 -61.62
C GLN A 344 0.60 -4.96 -60.67
N ILE A 345 0.53 -5.35 -59.40
CA ILE A 345 1.56 -5.09 -58.41
C ILE A 345 2.84 -5.83 -58.78
N GLU A 346 2.76 -7.10 -59.18
CA GLU A 346 3.92 -7.90 -59.58
C GLU A 346 4.59 -7.34 -60.85
N ASN A 347 3.79 -7.01 -61.86
CA ASN A 347 4.31 -6.36 -63.08
C ASN A 347 4.98 -5.01 -62.77
N ALA A 348 4.37 -4.20 -61.91
CA ALA A 348 4.96 -2.92 -61.50
C ALA A 348 6.25 -3.12 -60.69
N GLN A 349 6.30 -4.10 -59.78
CA GLN A 349 7.51 -4.41 -59.01
C GLN A 349 8.68 -4.85 -59.90
N ASN A 350 8.41 -5.59 -60.98
CA ASN A 350 9.43 -6.05 -61.92
C ASN A 350 9.90 -4.94 -62.89
N ALA A 351 9.05 -3.95 -63.16
CA ALA A 351 9.35 -2.85 -64.08
C ALA A 351 9.99 -1.63 -63.40
N LEU A 352 9.70 -1.41 -62.12
CA LEU A 352 10.16 -0.24 -61.38
C LEU A 352 11.55 -0.44 -60.79
N THR A 353 12.37 0.60 -60.89
CA THR A 353 13.64 0.71 -60.18
C THR A 353 13.51 1.63 -58.96
N VAL A 354 14.52 1.66 -58.10
CA VAL A 354 14.53 2.54 -56.92
C VAL A 354 14.47 4.02 -57.32
N GLU A 355 14.99 4.38 -58.51
CA GLU A 355 15.00 5.74 -59.04
C GLU A 355 13.59 6.24 -59.38
N ASP A 356 12.68 5.33 -59.74
CA ASP A 356 11.28 5.62 -60.09
C ASP A 356 10.39 5.86 -58.87
N VAL A 357 10.88 5.52 -57.67
CA VAL A 357 10.15 5.69 -56.41
C VAL A 357 10.33 7.13 -55.91
N PRO A 358 9.29 7.78 -55.33
CA PRO A 358 9.44 9.10 -54.73
C PRO A 358 10.57 9.17 -53.69
N ARG A 359 11.37 10.26 -53.73
CA ARG A 359 12.56 10.46 -52.87
C ARG A 359 12.35 10.21 -51.37
N HIS A 360 11.15 10.47 -50.85
CA HIS A 360 10.85 10.24 -49.43
C HIS A 360 10.77 8.76 -49.05
N LEU A 361 10.47 7.86 -50.00
CA LEU A 361 10.36 6.40 -49.78
C LEU A 361 11.60 5.63 -50.21
N GLN A 362 12.50 6.21 -51.03
CA GLN A 362 13.68 5.54 -51.57
C GLN A 362 14.61 4.92 -50.51
N SER A 363 14.59 5.44 -49.28
CA SER A 363 15.40 4.89 -48.18
C SER A 363 14.81 3.65 -47.49
N ASP A 364 13.57 3.29 -47.79
CA ASP A 364 12.93 2.08 -47.25
C ASP A 364 13.41 0.84 -48.04
N PRO A 365 13.87 -0.24 -47.37
CA PRO A 365 14.25 -1.47 -48.05
C PRO A 365 13.17 -2.07 -48.95
N LYS A 366 11.89 -1.75 -48.71
CA LYS A 366 10.74 -2.20 -49.50
C LYS A 366 10.11 -1.09 -50.36
N ALA A 367 10.87 -0.03 -50.66
CA ALA A 367 10.44 1.14 -51.43
C ALA A 367 9.66 0.78 -52.72
N VAL A 368 10.22 -0.09 -53.55
CA VAL A 368 9.62 -0.51 -54.83
C VAL A 368 8.29 -1.25 -54.60
N ALA A 369 8.23 -2.13 -53.59
CA ALA A 369 7.03 -2.89 -53.28
C ALA A 369 5.89 -2.01 -52.75
N ILE A 370 6.23 -1.04 -51.89
CA ILE A 370 5.28 -0.05 -51.37
C ILE A 370 4.72 0.80 -52.53
N TRP A 371 5.59 1.27 -53.41
CA TRP A 371 5.20 2.12 -54.53
C TRP A 371 4.36 1.38 -55.59
N ALA A 372 4.75 0.15 -55.95
CA ALA A 372 3.97 -0.70 -56.85
C ALA A 372 2.56 -0.97 -56.31
N THR A 373 2.44 -1.21 -55.00
CA THR A 373 1.14 -1.38 -54.33
C THR A 373 0.31 -0.10 -54.40
N GLU A 374 0.94 1.05 -54.20
CA GLU A 374 0.28 2.35 -54.26
C GLU A 374 -0.19 2.72 -55.67
N LEU A 375 0.57 2.37 -56.71
CA LEU A 375 0.18 2.54 -58.11
C LEU A 375 -1.04 1.68 -58.44
N ALA A 376 -1.02 0.40 -58.04
CA ALA A 376 -2.15 -0.51 -58.24
C ALA A 376 -3.42 -0.02 -57.52
N LEU A 377 -3.30 0.47 -56.29
CA LEU A 377 -4.41 1.07 -55.53
C LEU A 377 -4.84 2.44 -56.06
N SER A 378 -4.03 3.08 -56.90
CA SER A 378 -4.38 4.34 -57.58
C SER A 378 -5.04 4.13 -58.95
N SER A 379 -5.11 2.89 -59.43
CA SER A 379 -5.86 2.51 -60.63
C SER A 379 -7.37 2.74 -60.47
N GLU A 380 -8.11 2.76 -61.58
CA GLU A 380 -9.58 2.90 -61.55
C GLU A 380 -10.28 1.82 -60.72
N LYS A 381 -9.74 0.59 -60.70
CA LYS A 381 -10.25 -0.50 -59.86
C LYS A 381 -9.95 -0.25 -58.38
N GLY A 382 -8.74 0.21 -58.06
CA GLY A 382 -8.33 0.53 -56.69
C GLY A 382 -9.13 1.68 -56.06
N LYS A 383 -9.43 2.73 -56.84
CA LYS A 383 -10.22 3.89 -56.37
C LYS A 383 -11.68 3.55 -56.01
N LYS A 384 -12.21 2.40 -56.45
CA LYS A 384 -13.58 1.98 -56.12
C LYS A 384 -13.71 1.43 -54.70
N ILE A 385 -12.60 1.04 -54.06
CA ILE A 385 -12.62 0.59 -52.68
C ILE A 385 -12.53 1.77 -51.73
N TYR A 386 -13.43 1.76 -50.75
CA TYR A 386 -13.39 2.66 -49.62
C TYR A 386 -13.04 1.87 -48.35
N ASP A 387 -11.80 2.04 -47.88
CA ASP A 387 -11.35 1.54 -46.58
C ASP A 387 -10.69 2.70 -45.81
N PRO A 388 -11.33 3.20 -44.74
CA PRO A 388 -10.81 4.33 -43.97
C PRO A 388 -9.45 4.08 -43.30
N ILE A 389 -9.08 2.82 -43.04
CA ILE A 389 -7.78 2.43 -42.47
C ILE A 389 -6.74 2.46 -43.58
N LEU A 390 -7.06 1.89 -44.74
CA LEU A 390 -6.17 1.91 -45.91
C LEU A 390 -5.89 3.35 -46.35
N ASP A 391 -6.91 4.19 -46.47
CA ASP A 391 -6.75 5.61 -46.82
C ASP A 391 -5.93 6.38 -45.78
N GLY A 392 -6.10 6.05 -44.50
CA GLY A 392 -5.27 6.55 -43.41
C GLY A 392 -3.78 6.20 -43.60
N LEU A 393 -3.47 4.93 -43.88
CA LEU A 393 -2.10 4.45 -44.12
C LEU A 393 -1.51 5.02 -45.42
N ARG A 394 -2.30 5.12 -46.49
CA ARG A 394 -1.90 5.78 -47.75
C ARG A 394 -1.55 7.24 -47.50
N SER A 395 -2.36 7.96 -46.73
CA SER A 395 -2.07 9.35 -46.38
C SER A 395 -0.74 9.46 -45.62
N ALA A 396 -0.49 8.56 -44.67
CA ALA A 396 0.75 8.54 -43.89
C ALA A 396 2.01 8.36 -44.73
N ILE A 397 1.96 7.53 -45.78
CA ILE A 397 3.10 7.27 -46.69
C ILE A 397 3.28 8.37 -47.72
N ARG A 398 2.19 9.03 -48.15
CA ARG A 398 2.22 10.12 -49.13
C ARG A 398 2.67 11.46 -48.56
N TYR A 399 2.62 11.66 -47.23
CA TYR A 399 3.08 12.89 -46.59
C TYR A 399 4.60 13.06 -46.70
N ASP A 400 5.06 14.31 -46.76
CA ASP A 400 6.49 14.64 -46.85
C ASP A 400 7.27 14.14 -45.62
N ARG A 401 8.50 13.66 -45.86
CA ARG A 401 9.39 13.08 -44.86
C ARG A 401 9.61 14.02 -43.67
N THR A 402 9.74 15.31 -43.96
CA THR A 402 9.92 16.39 -42.96
C THR A 402 8.78 16.49 -41.95
N TYR A 403 7.56 16.15 -42.35
CA TYR A 403 6.39 16.16 -41.48
C TYR A 403 6.35 14.93 -40.58
N PHE A 404 6.69 13.77 -41.15
CA PHE A 404 6.78 12.51 -40.43
C PHE A 404 7.89 12.52 -39.37
N ASP A 405 9.06 13.05 -39.72
CA ASP A 405 10.21 13.17 -38.82
C ASP A 405 9.88 14.01 -37.56
N LYS A 406 9.01 15.02 -37.68
CA LYS A 406 8.55 15.81 -36.52
C LYS A 406 7.63 15.02 -35.59
N ILE A 407 6.74 14.20 -36.14
CA ILE A 407 5.85 13.32 -35.35
C ILE A 407 6.70 12.28 -34.63
N VAL A 408 7.59 11.61 -35.36
CA VAL A 408 8.53 10.63 -34.79
C VAL A 408 9.39 11.28 -33.71
N ALA A 409 10.01 12.44 -33.96
CA ALA A 409 10.84 13.13 -32.97
C ALA A 409 10.12 13.47 -31.66
N SER A 410 8.80 13.70 -31.71
CA SER A 410 7.99 13.96 -30.51
C SER A 410 7.50 12.69 -29.79
N LEU A 411 7.16 11.64 -30.55
CA LEU A 411 6.55 10.41 -30.03
C LEU A 411 7.59 9.37 -29.63
N LEU A 412 8.71 9.30 -30.35
CA LEU A 412 9.77 8.32 -30.18
C LEU A 412 10.38 8.38 -28.76
N PRO A 413 10.76 9.55 -28.20
CA PRO A 413 11.34 9.59 -26.85
C PRO A 413 10.36 9.09 -25.78
N LEU A 414 9.06 9.33 -25.96
CA LEU A 414 8.02 8.84 -25.06
C LEU A 414 7.89 7.31 -25.17
N LEU A 415 7.76 6.79 -26.39
CA LEU A 415 7.61 5.35 -26.62
C LEU A 415 8.86 4.57 -26.24
N GLU A 416 10.06 5.11 -26.45
CA GLU A 416 11.31 4.55 -25.96
C GLU A 416 11.31 4.46 -24.43
N LYS A 417 10.98 5.54 -23.72
CA LYS A 417 10.85 5.50 -22.25
C LYS A 417 9.83 4.46 -21.76
N LEU A 418 8.71 4.31 -22.48
CA LEU A 418 7.66 3.35 -22.14
C LEU A 418 8.00 1.91 -22.53
N THR A 419 8.93 1.70 -23.46
CA THR A 419 9.40 0.37 -23.89
C THR A 419 10.73 -0.02 -23.29
N THR A 420 11.45 0.92 -22.66
CA THR A 420 12.66 0.65 -21.89
C THR A 420 12.32 -0.11 -20.61
N GLY A 421 13.02 -1.22 -20.39
CA GLY A 421 12.84 -2.09 -19.22
C GLY A 421 12.01 -3.34 -19.52
N LYS A 422 12.24 -4.40 -18.73
CA LYS A 422 11.59 -5.70 -18.92
C LYS A 422 10.09 -5.71 -18.54
N ASN A 423 9.62 -4.70 -17.81
CA ASN A 423 8.26 -4.63 -17.24
C ASN A 423 7.13 -4.42 -18.28
N CYS A 424 7.45 -3.80 -19.41
CA CYS A 424 6.46 -3.44 -20.44
C CYS A 424 6.30 -4.50 -21.53
N ARG A 425 7.06 -5.61 -21.47
CA ARG A 425 6.92 -6.71 -22.43
C ARG A 425 5.69 -7.56 -22.08
N PRO A 426 4.74 -7.81 -22.99
CA PRO A 426 3.60 -8.69 -22.69
C PRO A 426 4.06 -10.10 -22.27
N VAL A 427 3.29 -10.73 -21.39
CA VAL A 427 3.47 -12.14 -21.03
C VAL A 427 3.12 -12.96 -22.27
N VAL A 428 4.09 -13.70 -22.80
CA VAL A 428 3.81 -14.82 -23.71
C VAL A 428 3.06 -15.85 -22.88
N ALA A 429 1.86 -16.21 -23.32
CA ALA A 429 1.02 -17.16 -22.59
C ALA A 429 1.80 -18.47 -22.39
N GLY A 430 2.04 -18.82 -21.13
CA GLY A 430 2.78 -20.02 -20.72
C GLY A 430 4.09 -19.69 -20.05
N LEU A 431 4.07 -19.48 -18.72
CA LEU A 431 5.15 -19.71 -17.77
C LEU A 431 4.64 -19.37 -16.35
N HIS A 432 3.64 -20.12 -15.89
CA HIS A 432 3.34 -20.25 -14.45
C HIS A 432 4.38 -21.20 -13.85
N GLN A 433 5.63 -20.76 -13.67
CA GLN A 433 6.67 -21.64 -13.13
C GLN A 433 7.88 -20.89 -12.57
N TYR A 434 7.68 -19.84 -11.78
CA TYR A 434 8.76 -19.34 -10.91
C TYR A 434 8.18 -18.91 -9.55
N ALA A 435 7.82 -19.91 -8.75
CA ALA A 435 7.77 -19.74 -7.31
C ALA A 435 9.23 -19.77 -6.80
N GLY A 436 9.80 -18.60 -6.51
CA GLY A 436 11.11 -18.48 -5.87
C GLY A 436 11.06 -19.03 -4.43
N SER A 437 12.14 -19.70 -4.04
CA SER A 437 12.35 -20.28 -2.71
C SER A 437 12.28 -19.20 -1.61
N PRO A 438 11.79 -19.52 -0.39
CA PRO A 438 11.77 -18.60 0.76
C PRO A 438 13.16 -18.13 1.24
N SER A 439 14.25 -18.70 0.70
CA SER A 439 15.63 -18.34 1.06
C SER A 439 16.11 -17.01 0.49
N ASP A 440 15.38 -16.42 -0.47
CA ASP A 440 15.85 -15.26 -1.24
C ASP A 440 15.18 -13.94 -0.80
N PHE A 441 14.46 -13.93 0.34
CA PHE A 441 13.74 -12.77 0.87
C PHE A 441 14.28 -12.21 2.18
#